data_AF-Q4J7X7-F1
#
_entry.id   AF-Q4J7X7-F1
#
_cell.length_a   1.000
_cell.length_b   1.000
_cell.length_c   1.000
_cell.angle_alpha   90.00
_cell.angle_beta   90.00
_cell.angle_gamma   90.00
#
_symmetry.space_group_name_H-M   'P 1'
#
loop_
_entity.id
_entity.type
_entity.pdbx_description
1 polymer ?
#
loop_
_entity_poly.entity_id
_entity_poly.type
_entity_poly.pdbx_seq_one_letter_code
_entity_poly.pdbx_strand_id
1 'polypeptide(L)'
;MLLGCASALIYLGILSNSTVYFPQRVGVGSYLANTKYQTTFYINDSILFNNKTEINTNSMFSSLTKSLVVNGYFYTTANSYTGNFTVNETIVTPLWSKPLGTIYRGNLTSHFFSFTPNFTYAQSLFYQIDKQLRIPINYYSIRLNISVNAVIMYPSGNVPLNFRDSLTIQNGTYNISVNYNNDSFASGSFYKEISVEEETGYNYSYFYGAAFLVIIALSILFIRMSLNIQNVINKNSISGSKPPMNASVIEIRKAEDFLKLIKQYNEKAVKCDNDYYITHDNIVYLYHGENKV
;
A
#
# COMPACT_ATOMS: atom_id res chain seq x y z
N MET A 1 23.88 40.72 15.22
CA MET A 1 23.48 40.38 13.84
C MET A 1 23.41 38.87 13.62
N LEU A 2 24.53 38.13 13.76
CA LEU A 2 24.56 36.67 13.50
C LEU A 2 23.55 35.85 14.33
N LEU A 3 23.40 36.15 15.62
CA LEU A 3 22.39 35.49 16.48
C LEU A 3 20.95 35.78 16.03
N GLY A 4 20.68 36.99 15.50
CA GLY A 4 19.37 37.35 14.95
C GLY A 4 19.06 36.63 13.64
N CYS A 5 20.07 36.40 12.80
CA CYS A 5 19.94 35.57 11.61
C CYS A 5 19.71 34.09 12.00
N ALA A 6 20.39 33.59 13.03
CA ALA A 6 20.16 32.23 13.53
C ALA A 6 18.72 32.03 14.04
N SER A 7 18.18 32.99 14.82
CA SER A 7 16.77 32.92 15.26
C SER A 7 15.78 32.98 14.10
N ALA A 8 16.06 33.78 13.07
CA ALA A 8 15.21 33.85 11.88
C ALA A 8 15.21 32.51 11.10
N LEU A 9 16.36 31.86 10.98
CA LEU A 9 16.45 30.53 10.35
C LEU A 9 15.70 29.47 11.16
N ILE A 10 15.81 29.46 12.49
CA ILE A 10 15.03 28.54 13.33
C ILE A 10 13.53 28.75 13.11
N TYR A 11 13.07 30.00 13.09
CA TYR A 11 11.67 30.34 12.84
C TYR A 11 11.19 29.86 11.46
N LEU A 12 11.99 30.09 10.40
CA LEU A 12 11.68 29.59 9.06
C LEU A 12 11.69 28.06 8.98
N GLY A 13 12.58 27.40 9.73
CA GLY A 13 12.60 25.95 9.88
C GLY A 13 11.31 25.41 10.50
N ILE A 14 10.76 26.08 11.52
CA ILE A 14 9.48 25.71 12.13
C ILE A 14 8.32 25.92 11.14
N LEU A 15 8.29 27.07 10.45
CA LEU A 15 7.26 27.39 9.45
C LEU A 15 7.30 26.50 8.20
N SER A 16 8.43 25.83 7.93
CA SER A 16 8.55 24.94 6.78
C SER A 16 7.76 23.63 6.94
N ASN A 17 7.31 23.31 8.15
CA ASN A 17 6.41 22.19 8.36
C ASN A 17 5.04 22.55 7.78
N SER A 18 4.59 21.76 6.81
CA SER A 18 3.28 21.94 6.21
C SER A 18 2.48 20.66 6.32
N THR A 19 1.18 20.83 6.43
CA THR A 19 0.24 19.72 6.41
C THR A 19 0.01 19.28 4.97
N VAL A 20 0.19 18.00 4.69
CA VAL A 20 -0.13 17.38 3.40
C VAL A 20 -1.19 16.31 3.60
N TYR A 21 -2.11 16.24 2.65
CA TYR A 21 -3.20 15.26 2.64
C TYR A 21 -2.89 14.17 1.63
N PHE A 22 -2.80 12.93 2.11
CA PHE A 22 -2.61 11.76 1.25
C PHE A 22 -3.89 10.92 1.19
N PRO A 23 -4.32 10.49 -0.01
CA PRO A 23 -5.44 9.57 -0.13
C PRO A 23 -5.00 8.17 0.31
N GLN A 24 -5.67 7.63 1.32
CA GLN A 24 -5.49 6.24 1.77
C GLN A 24 -6.78 5.45 1.58
N ARG A 25 -6.66 4.20 1.13
CA ARG A 25 -7.79 3.27 0.99
C ARG A 25 -7.93 2.41 2.23
N VAL A 26 -9.07 2.51 2.90
CA VAL A 26 -9.42 1.68 4.06
C VAL A 26 -10.56 0.75 3.70
N GLY A 27 -10.44 -0.54 4.06
CA GLY A 27 -11.48 -1.53 3.84
C GLY A 27 -12.70 -1.25 4.73
N VAL A 28 -13.88 -1.11 4.12
CA VAL A 28 -15.14 -0.76 4.81
C VAL A 28 -16.16 -1.89 4.79
N GLY A 29 -15.95 -2.90 3.96
CA GLY A 29 -16.79 -4.09 3.91
C GLY A 29 -16.25 -5.12 2.93
N SER A 30 -16.80 -6.32 2.97
CA SER A 30 -16.49 -7.39 2.05
C SER A 30 -17.77 -8.02 1.52
N TYR A 31 -17.70 -8.58 0.31
CA TYR A 31 -18.79 -9.36 -0.25
C TYR A 31 -18.29 -10.75 -0.65
N LEU A 32 -19.18 -11.71 -0.52
CA LEU A 32 -19.12 -13.01 -1.17
C LEU A 32 -20.44 -13.18 -1.91
N ALA A 33 -20.38 -13.54 -3.19
CA ALA A 33 -21.54 -13.87 -4.00
C ALA A 33 -21.32 -15.17 -4.75
N ASN A 34 -22.35 -16.01 -4.81
CA ASN A 34 -22.30 -17.27 -5.52
C ASN A 34 -23.68 -17.67 -6.06
N THR A 35 -23.66 -18.49 -7.09
CA THR A 35 -24.82 -19.23 -7.59
C THR A 35 -24.82 -20.62 -6.98
N LYS A 36 -26.00 -21.08 -6.54
CA LYS A 36 -26.19 -22.46 -6.09
C LYS A 36 -27.36 -23.07 -6.84
N TYR A 37 -27.19 -24.33 -7.21
CA TYR A 37 -28.21 -25.09 -7.91
C TYR A 37 -28.67 -26.27 -7.05
N GLN A 38 -29.98 -26.41 -6.93
CA GLN A 38 -30.59 -27.53 -6.21
C GLN A 38 -31.51 -28.30 -7.15
N THR A 39 -31.37 -29.61 -7.15
CA THR A 39 -32.29 -30.52 -7.81
C THR A 39 -33.13 -31.23 -6.75
N THR A 40 -34.43 -31.33 -6.98
CA THR A 40 -35.34 -32.08 -6.10
C THR A 40 -36.05 -33.14 -6.93
N PHE A 41 -36.10 -34.37 -6.42
CA PHE A 41 -36.86 -35.47 -7.01
C PHE A 41 -38.02 -35.79 -6.07
N TYR A 42 -39.24 -35.85 -6.61
CA TYR A 42 -40.37 -36.46 -5.90
C TYR A 42 -40.61 -37.85 -6.48
N ILE A 43 -40.30 -38.87 -5.67
CA ILE A 43 -40.70 -40.24 -5.96
C ILE A 43 -42.14 -40.38 -5.49
N ASN A 44 -43.05 -40.71 -6.40
CA ASN A 44 -44.44 -40.97 -6.06
C ASN A 44 -44.51 -42.32 -5.30
N ASP A 45 -45.16 -42.36 -4.14
CA ASP A 45 -45.22 -43.53 -3.22
C ASP A 45 -45.85 -44.81 -3.85
N SER A 46 -46.35 -44.72 -5.08
CA SER A 46 -46.94 -45.82 -5.84
C SER A 46 -45.93 -46.77 -6.49
N ILE A 47 -44.62 -46.55 -6.31
CA ILE A 47 -43.57 -47.52 -6.65
C ILE A 47 -43.43 -48.54 -5.50
N LEU A 48 -44.54 -49.18 -5.14
CA LEU A 48 -44.55 -50.35 -4.27
C LEU A 48 -44.43 -51.58 -5.17
N PHE A 49 -43.29 -52.27 -5.04
CA PHE A 49 -42.96 -53.50 -5.74
C PHE A 49 -44.09 -54.53 -5.57
N ASN A 50 -44.92 -54.71 -6.60
CA ASN A 50 -45.84 -55.84 -6.64
C ASN A 50 -45.05 -57.07 -7.10
N ASN A 51 -45.19 -58.18 -6.39
CA ASN A 51 -44.43 -59.43 -6.52
C ASN A 51 -44.68 -60.19 -7.85
N LYS A 52 -45.12 -59.52 -8.91
CA LYS A 52 -45.34 -60.06 -10.26
C LYS A 52 -44.48 -59.30 -11.26
N THR A 53 -43.34 -59.91 -11.56
CA THR A 53 -42.65 -59.99 -12.87
C THR A 53 -42.96 -58.92 -13.93
N GLU A 54 -41.87 -58.27 -14.36
CA GLU A 54 -41.72 -57.28 -15.44
C GLU A 54 -42.16 -55.85 -15.13
N ILE A 55 -41.24 -55.12 -14.49
CA ILE A 55 -41.25 -53.66 -14.47
C ILE A 55 -40.96 -53.17 -15.90
N ASN A 56 -41.95 -52.55 -16.54
CA ASN A 56 -41.72 -51.79 -17.77
C ASN A 56 -40.94 -50.51 -17.40
N THR A 57 -39.61 -50.60 -17.47
CA THR A 57 -38.63 -49.57 -17.05
C THR A 57 -38.92 -48.19 -17.63
N ASN A 58 -39.48 -48.13 -18.85
CA ASN A 58 -39.86 -46.87 -19.51
C ASN A 58 -41.03 -46.14 -18.81
N SER A 59 -41.96 -46.87 -18.18
CA SER A 59 -43.15 -46.30 -17.52
C SER A 59 -42.87 -45.78 -16.10
N MET A 60 -41.98 -46.45 -15.37
CA MET A 60 -41.49 -45.97 -14.07
C MET A 60 -40.60 -44.74 -14.23
N PHE A 61 -39.77 -44.73 -15.28
CA PHE A 61 -38.90 -43.59 -15.57
C PHE A 61 -39.67 -42.33 -15.94
N SER A 62 -40.71 -42.42 -16.79
CA SER A 62 -41.56 -41.25 -17.12
C SER A 62 -42.33 -40.71 -15.90
N SER A 63 -42.62 -41.57 -14.92
CA SER A 63 -43.30 -41.19 -13.66
C SER A 63 -42.34 -40.57 -12.63
N LEU A 64 -41.10 -41.07 -12.53
CA LEU A 64 -40.03 -40.52 -11.67
C LEU A 64 -39.52 -39.15 -12.15
N THR A 65 -39.58 -38.91 -13.46
CA THR A 65 -38.99 -37.73 -14.11
C THR A 65 -39.97 -36.56 -14.25
N LYS A 66 -41.28 -36.82 -14.12
CA LYS A 66 -42.34 -35.78 -14.09
C LYS A 66 -42.16 -34.74 -12.97
N SER A 67 -41.32 -35.03 -11.97
CA SER A 67 -41.17 -34.22 -10.77
C SER A 67 -39.75 -33.72 -10.51
N LEU A 68 -38.85 -33.78 -11.50
CA LEU A 68 -37.52 -33.16 -11.35
C LEU A 68 -37.67 -31.64 -11.44
N VAL A 69 -37.36 -30.95 -10.34
CA VAL A 69 -37.33 -29.49 -10.31
C VAL A 69 -35.89 -29.02 -10.10
N VAL A 70 -35.41 -28.16 -11.00
CA VAL A 70 -34.11 -27.49 -10.93
C VAL A 70 -34.33 -26.07 -10.47
N ASN A 71 -33.74 -25.71 -9.32
CA ASN A 71 -33.82 -24.37 -8.77
C ASN A 71 -32.45 -23.69 -8.80
N GLY A 72 -32.41 -22.43 -9.23
CA GLY A 72 -31.23 -21.56 -9.14
C GLY A 72 -31.40 -20.50 -8.06
N TYR A 73 -30.38 -20.38 -7.20
CA TYR A 73 -30.34 -19.41 -6.09
C TYR A 73 -29.12 -18.53 -6.16
N PHE A 74 -29.31 -17.24 -5.91
CA PHE A 74 -28.23 -16.26 -5.88
C PHE A 74 -28.10 -15.78 -4.44
N TYR A 75 -26.94 -16.05 -3.84
CA TYR A 75 -26.64 -15.60 -2.50
C TYR A 75 -25.56 -14.54 -2.56
N THR A 76 -25.71 -13.52 -1.71
CA THR A 76 -24.67 -12.52 -1.47
C THR A 76 -24.69 -12.08 -0.02
N THR A 77 -23.53 -11.79 0.54
CA THR A 77 -23.40 -11.16 1.87
C THR A 77 -23.54 -9.65 1.83
N ALA A 78 -23.65 -9.04 0.64
CA ALA A 78 -23.78 -7.60 0.50
C ALA A 78 -25.20 -7.12 0.80
N ASN A 79 -25.31 -5.91 1.36
CA ASN A 79 -26.58 -5.32 1.81
C ASN A 79 -27.60 -5.11 0.68
N SER A 80 -27.14 -4.87 -0.55
CA SER A 80 -28.01 -4.75 -1.71
C SER A 80 -27.33 -5.20 -3.00
N TYR A 81 -28.14 -5.79 -3.87
CA TYR A 81 -27.75 -6.18 -5.21
C TYR A 81 -28.91 -5.98 -6.17
N THR A 82 -28.58 -5.80 -7.44
CA THR A 82 -29.56 -5.81 -8.54
C THR A 82 -28.92 -6.50 -9.73
N GLY A 83 -29.73 -7.00 -10.65
CA GLY A 83 -29.19 -7.65 -11.83
C GLY A 83 -30.23 -8.45 -12.57
N ASN A 84 -29.77 -9.09 -13.64
CA ASN A 84 -30.58 -9.96 -14.48
C ASN A 84 -29.92 -11.32 -14.66
N PHE A 85 -30.75 -12.27 -15.07
CA PHE A 85 -30.27 -13.58 -15.45
C PHE A 85 -30.95 -14.04 -16.73
N THR A 86 -30.29 -14.97 -17.42
CA THR A 86 -30.83 -15.69 -18.55
C THR A 86 -30.49 -17.17 -18.43
N VAL A 87 -31.44 -18.03 -18.80
CA VAL A 87 -31.25 -19.49 -18.84
C VAL A 87 -31.55 -19.94 -20.27
N ASN A 88 -30.52 -20.37 -20.97
CA ASN A 88 -30.62 -20.87 -22.34
C ASN A 88 -30.51 -22.39 -22.36
N GLU A 89 -31.37 -23.03 -23.13
CA GLU A 89 -31.31 -24.46 -23.35
C GLU A 89 -30.47 -24.78 -24.58
N THR A 90 -29.68 -25.84 -24.49
CA THR A 90 -28.86 -26.34 -25.59
C THR A 90 -28.86 -27.85 -25.55
N ILE A 91 -29.16 -28.48 -26.67
CA ILE A 91 -28.92 -29.91 -26.82
C ILE A 91 -27.45 -30.13 -27.18
N VAL A 92 -26.82 -31.10 -26.53
CA VAL A 92 -25.40 -31.39 -26.70
C VAL A 92 -25.22 -32.89 -26.98
N THR A 93 -24.51 -33.19 -28.05
CA THR A 93 -23.99 -34.53 -28.39
C THR A 93 -22.46 -34.50 -28.32
N PRO A 94 -21.77 -35.65 -28.43
CA PRO A 94 -20.30 -35.66 -28.54
C PRO A 94 -19.74 -34.88 -29.74
N LEU A 95 -20.52 -34.69 -30.79
CA LEU A 95 -20.05 -34.13 -32.07
C LEU A 95 -20.47 -32.67 -32.30
N TRP A 96 -21.59 -32.25 -31.70
CA TRP A 96 -22.16 -30.93 -31.92
C TRP A 96 -23.07 -30.52 -30.76
N SER A 97 -23.28 -29.21 -30.64
CA SER A 97 -24.27 -28.61 -29.74
C SER A 97 -25.16 -27.66 -30.51
N LYS A 98 -26.46 -27.61 -30.20
CA LYS A 98 -27.42 -26.69 -30.83
C LYS A 98 -28.27 -25.98 -29.79
N PRO A 99 -28.36 -24.64 -29.83
CA PRO A 99 -29.25 -23.89 -28.94
C PRO A 99 -30.71 -24.20 -29.28
N LEU A 100 -31.52 -24.44 -28.25
CA LEU A 100 -32.97 -24.63 -28.37
C LEU A 100 -33.74 -23.34 -28.08
N GLY A 101 -33.12 -22.42 -27.33
CA GLY A 101 -33.67 -21.08 -27.08
C GLY A 101 -33.44 -20.62 -25.65
N THR A 102 -34.00 -19.46 -25.31
CA THR A 102 -34.03 -18.98 -23.93
C THR A 102 -35.28 -19.52 -23.24
N ILE A 103 -35.13 -20.23 -22.13
CA ILE A 103 -36.26 -20.72 -21.32
C ILE A 103 -36.70 -19.66 -20.32
N TYR A 104 -35.74 -18.97 -19.69
CA TYR A 104 -36.03 -17.94 -18.69
C TYR A 104 -35.19 -16.69 -18.90
N ARG A 105 -35.83 -15.54 -18.66
CA ARG A 105 -35.18 -14.23 -18.47
C ARG A 105 -35.87 -13.54 -17.31
N GLY A 106 -35.10 -12.91 -16.44
CA GLY A 106 -35.68 -12.19 -15.32
C GLY A 106 -34.66 -11.38 -14.54
N ASN A 107 -35.14 -10.76 -13.48
CA ASN A 107 -34.31 -10.03 -12.53
C ASN A 107 -33.84 -10.96 -11.42
N LEU A 108 -32.68 -10.67 -10.84
CA LEU A 108 -32.13 -11.45 -9.74
C LEU A 108 -32.94 -11.28 -8.46
N THR A 109 -33.31 -12.42 -7.88
CA THR A 109 -33.91 -12.59 -6.56
C THR A 109 -33.18 -13.72 -5.85
N SER A 110 -33.42 -13.93 -4.55
CA SER A 110 -32.79 -15.02 -3.79
C SER A 110 -32.99 -16.39 -4.45
N HIS A 111 -34.18 -16.61 -5.00
CA HIS A 111 -34.51 -17.68 -5.93
C HIS A 111 -34.80 -17.07 -7.29
N PHE A 112 -33.94 -17.30 -8.30
CA PHE A 112 -34.02 -16.59 -9.57
C PHE A 112 -34.61 -17.45 -10.70
N PHE A 113 -34.58 -18.78 -10.64
CA PHE A 113 -35.42 -19.60 -11.52
C PHE A 113 -35.80 -20.94 -10.89
N SER A 114 -36.96 -21.46 -11.30
CA SER A 114 -37.36 -22.85 -11.11
C SER A 114 -37.73 -23.43 -12.47
N PHE A 115 -37.08 -24.52 -12.85
CA PHE A 115 -37.30 -25.21 -14.11
C PHE A 115 -37.65 -26.67 -13.86
N THR A 116 -38.79 -27.10 -14.39
CA THR A 116 -39.15 -28.51 -14.46
C THR A 116 -38.97 -28.96 -15.91
N PRO A 117 -38.00 -29.85 -16.22
CA PRO A 117 -37.79 -30.30 -17.59
C PRO A 117 -39.04 -31.06 -18.06
N ASN A 118 -39.59 -30.65 -19.21
CA ASN A 118 -40.66 -31.40 -19.84
C ASN A 118 -40.05 -32.59 -20.58
N PHE A 119 -39.84 -33.69 -19.87
CA PHE A 119 -39.21 -34.89 -20.44
C PHE A 119 -40.01 -35.51 -21.59
N THR A 120 -41.33 -35.35 -21.61
CA THR A 120 -42.17 -35.81 -22.73
C THR A 120 -41.86 -35.01 -24.00
N TYR A 121 -41.75 -33.68 -23.88
CA TYR A 121 -41.34 -32.80 -24.98
C TYR A 121 -39.90 -33.08 -25.41
N ALA A 122 -38.99 -33.24 -24.45
CA ALA A 122 -37.61 -33.59 -24.74
C ALA A 122 -37.53 -34.92 -25.50
N GLN A 123 -38.24 -35.96 -25.02
CA GLN A 123 -38.29 -37.29 -25.64
C GLN A 123 -38.89 -37.27 -27.05
N SER A 124 -39.92 -36.46 -27.31
CA SER A 124 -40.48 -36.33 -28.67
C SER A 124 -39.53 -35.60 -29.61
N LEU A 125 -38.86 -34.54 -29.14
CA LEU A 125 -37.80 -33.84 -29.88
C LEU A 125 -36.64 -34.78 -30.17
N PHE A 126 -36.28 -35.62 -29.19
CA PHE A 126 -35.23 -36.60 -29.32
C PHE A 126 -35.58 -37.73 -30.28
N TYR A 127 -36.82 -38.21 -30.28
CA TYR A 127 -37.28 -39.20 -31.24
C TYR A 127 -37.25 -38.66 -32.68
N GLN A 128 -37.55 -37.37 -32.87
CA GLN A 128 -37.39 -36.72 -34.17
C GLN A 128 -35.92 -36.61 -34.58
N ILE A 129 -35.03 -36.25 -33.64
CA ILE A 129 -33.58 -36.20 -33.87
C ILE A 129 -33.01 -37.57 -34.19
N ASP A 130 -33.40 -38.63 -33.47
CA ASP A 130 -32.95 -39.99 -33.74
C ASP A 130 -33.44 -40.49 -35.11
N LYS A 131 -34.71 -40.22 -35.46
CA LYS A 131 -35.22 -40.53 -36.80
C LYS A 131 -34.50 -39.78 -37.93
N GLN A 132 -34.07 -38.54 -37.69
CA GLN A 132 -33.44 -37.70 -38.71
C GLN A 132 -31.91 -37.85 -38.77
N LEU A 133 -31.24 -38.09 -37.64
CA LEU A 133 -29.78 -38.12 -37.50
C LEU A 133 -29.21 -39.49 -37.13
N ARG A 134 -30.05 -40.49 -36.81
CA ARG A 134 -29.66 -41.84 -36.34
C ARG A 134 -28.71 -41.82 -35.13
N ILE A 135 -28.90 -40.86 -34.23
CA ILE A 135 -28.11 -40.74 -33.00
C ILE A 135 -28.89 -41.38 -31.85
N PRO A 136 -28.36 -42.43 -31.20
CA PRO A 136 -29.03 -43.11 -30.10
C PRO A 136 -29.41 -42.19 -28.94
N ILE A 137 -30.50 -42.54 -28.25
CA ILE A 137 -31.11 -41.76 -27.14
C ILE A 137 -30.15 -41.46 -25.97
N ASN A 138 -29.16 -42.32 -25.76
CA ASN A 138 -28.13 -42.21 -24.71
C ASN A 138 -26.90 -41.39 -25.11
N TYR A 139 -26.86 -40.83 -26.32
CA TYR A 139 -25.72 -40.06 -26.85
C TYR A 139 -25.95 -38.54 -26.85
N TYR A 140 -26.98 -38.04 -26.18
CA TYR A 140 -27.22 -36.60 -26.07
C TYR A 140 -27.63 -36.18 -24.65
N SER A 141 -27.45 -34.89 -24.38
CA SER A 141 -27.74 -34.27 -23.09
C SER A 141 -28.38 -32.89 -23.27
N ILE A 142 -29.16 -32.46 -22.29
CA ILE A 142 -29.68 -31.09 -22.23
C ILE A 142 -28.76 -30.30 -21.34
N ARG A 143 -28.21 -29.20 -21.85
CA ARG A 143 -27.44 -28.24 -21.07
C ARG A 143 -28.26 -26.97 -20.88
N LEU A 144 -28.47 -26.60 -19.63
CA LEU A 144 -28.94 -25.28 -19.24
C LEU A 144 -27.71 -24.39 -19.08
N ASN A 145 -27.53 -23.42 -19.97
CA ASN A 145 -26.50 -22.40 -19.89
C ASN A 145 -27.09 -21.20 -19.15
N ILE A 146 -26.53 -20.90 -17.99
CA ILE A 146 -27.05 -19.90 -17.08
C ILE A 146 -26.07 -18.74 -17.07
N SER A 147 -26.54 -17.55 -17.41
CA SER A 147 -25.75 -16.32 -17.36
C SER A 147 -26.41 -15.35 -16.39
N VAL A 148 -25.65 -14.93 -15.38
CA VAL A 148 -26.09 -13.99 -14.35
C VAL A 148 -25.22 -12.75 -14.44
N ASN A 149 -25.86 -11.58 -14.61
CA ASN A 149 -25.19 -10.29 -14.52
C ASN A 149 -25.75 -9.56 -13.30
N ALA A 150 -24.92 -9.42 -12.28
CA ALA A 150 -25.29 -8.74 -11.04
C ALA A 150 -24.44 -7.49 -10.85
N VAL A 151 -24.97 -6.52 -10.12
CA VAL A 151 -24.23 -5.40 -9.56
C VAL A 151 -24.46 -5.43 -8.06
N ILE A 152 -23.38 -5.63 -7.33
CA ILE A 152 -23.38 -5.47 -5.89
C ILE A 152 -23.24 -3.98 -5.60
N MET A 153 -24.13 -3.44 -4.77
CA MET A 153 -24.12 -2.04 -4.39
C MET A 153 -23.67 -1.90 -2.94
N TYR A 154 -22.77 -0.96 -2.71
CA TYR A 154 -22.31 -0.57 -1.39
C TYR A 154 -22.21 0.95 -1.33
N PRO A 155 -22.37 1.61 -0.17
CA PRO A 155 -22.29 3.07 -0.08
C PRO A 155 -21.02 3.69 -0.67
N SER A 156 -19.90 2.95 -0.71
CA SER A 156 -18.63 3.41 -1.27
C SER A 156 -18.38 3.03 -2.73
N GLY A 157 -19.30 2.29 -3.38
CA GLY A 157 -19.18 1.94 -4.79
C GLY A 157 -19.98 0.71 -5.22
N ASN A 158 -20.04 0.50 -6.53
CA ASN A 158 -20.76 -0.61 -7.16
C ASN A 158 -19.76 -1.57 -7.82
N VAL A 159 -19.98 -2.87 -7.67
CA VAL A 159 -19.13 -3.91 -8.27
C VAL A 159 -19.95 -4.79 -9.21
N PRO A 160 -19.65 -4.78 -10.53
CA PRO A 160 -20.29 -5.68 -11.47
C PRO A 160 -19.75 -7.12 -11.31
N LEU A 161 -20.65 -8.09 -11.37
CA LEU A 161 -20.37 -9.52 -11.34
C LEU A 161 -21.00 -10.20 -12.55
N ASN A 162 -20.27 -11.15 -13.14
CA ASN A 162 -20.75 -11.98 -14.24
C ASN A 162 -20.48 -13.45 -13.91
N PHE A 163 -21.53 -14.25 -13.80
CA PHE A 163 -21.43 -15.70 -13.63
C PHE A 163 -21.94 -16.41 -14.88
N ARG A 164 -21.19 -17.42 -15.31
CA ARG A 164 -21.52 -18.27 -16.46
C ARG A 164 -21.41 -19.73 -16.02
N ASP A 165 -22.55 -20.28 -15.67
CA ASP A 165 -22.67 -21.64 -15.17
C ASP A 165 -23.40 -22.50 -16.18
N SER A 166 -23.25 -23.82 -16.04
CA SER A 166 -24.10 -24.73 -16.78
C SER A 166 -24.46 -25.97 -15.99
N LEU A 167 -25.67 -26.44 -16.23
CA LEU A 167 -26.23 -27.64 -15.65
C LEU A 167 -26.54 -28.61 -16.79
N THR A 168 -25.92 -29.78 -16.76
CA THR A 168 -26.11 -30.80 -17.79
C THR A 168 -26.99 -31.92 -17.25
N ILE A 169 -28.14 -32.11 -17.87
CA ILE A 169 -29.08 -33.20 -17.60
C ILE A 169 -28.83 -34.27 -18.64
N GLN A 170 -28.39 -35.45 -18.20
CA GLN A 170 -28.14 -36.59 -19.07
C GLN A 170 -29.17 -37.68 -18.80
N ASN A 171 -29.72 -38.23 -19.87
CA ASN A 171 -30.62 -39.36 -19.80
C ASN A 171 -29.82 -40.65 -20.07
N GLY A 172 -29.47 -41.37 -19.01
CA GLY A 172 -28.89 -42.70 -19.11
C GLY A 172 -29.97 -43.75 -19.31
N THR A 173 -29.57 -44.96 -19.73
CA THR A 173 -30.50 -46.08 -20.02
C THR A 173 -31.37 -46.48 -18.82
N TYR A 174 -30.92 -46.18 -17.60
CA TYR A 174 -31.63 -46.51 -16.35
C TYR A 174 -31.70 -45.36 -15.33
N ASN A 175 -30.96 -44.26 -15.54
CA ASN A 175 -30.81 -43.16 -14.55
C ASN A 175 -30.75 -41.79 -15.24
N ILE A 176 -31.27 -40.75 -14.60
CA ILE A 176 -30.95 -39.35 -14.94
C ILE A 176 -29.81 -38.89 -14.02
N SER A 177 -28.75 -38.36 -14.61
CA SER A 177 -27.73 -37.63 -13.86
C SER A 177 -27.81 -36.14 -14.19
N VAL A 178 -27.77 -35.33 -13.14
CA VAL A 178 -27.62 -33.88 -13.25
C VAL A 178 -26.22 -33.52 -12.80
N ASN A 179 -25.40 -33.05 -13.73
CA ASN A 179 -24.02 -32.65 -13.49
C ASN A 179 -23.91 -31.13 -13.57
N TYR A 180 -23.35 -30.54 -12.52
CA TYR A 180 -23.05 -29.11 -12.44
C TYR A 180 -21.64 -28.90 -12.97
N ASN A 181 -21.49 -28.08 -14.00
CA ASN A 181 -20.20 -27.90 -14.66
C ASN A 181 -19.42 -26.67 -14.15
N ASN A 182 -19.95 -25.91 -13.18
CA ASN A 182 -19.27 -24.81 -12.50
C ASN A 182 -20.02 -24.45 -11.20
N ASP A 183 -19.26 -24.15 -10.13
CA ASP A 183 -19.73 -23.47 -8.92
C ASP A 183 -19.16 -22.05 -8.93
N SER A 184 -19.74 -21.16 -9.74
CA SER A 184 -19.24 -19.79 -9.83
C SER A 184 -19.35 -19.06 -8.49
N PHE A 185 -18.23 -18.58 -7.98
CA PHE A 185 -18.15 -17.72 -6.81
C PHE A 185 -17.31 -16.48 -7.12
N ALA A 186 -17.66 -15.35 -6.51
CA ALA A 186 -16.87 -14.14 -6.51
C ALA A 186 -16.80 -13.57 -5.09
N SER A 187 -15.62 -13.10 -4.73
CA SER A 187 -15.39 -12.40 -3.46
C SER A 187 -14.58 -11.13 -3.69
N GLY A 188 -14.82 -10.11 -2.88
CA GLY A 188 -14.08 -8.86 -2.97
C GLY A 188 -14.28 -7.98 -1.75
N SER A 189 -13.57 -6.86 -1.73
CA SER A 189 -13.62 -5.88 -0.64
C SER A 189 -14.01 -4.51 -1.18
N PHE A 190 -14.81 -3.78 -0.41
CA PHE A 190 -15.12 -2.38 -0.64
C PHE A 190 -14.12 -1.52 0.12
N TYR A 191 -13.62 -0.50 -0.56
CA TYR A 191 -12.71 0.48 0.03
C TYR A 191 -13.39 1.84 0.07
N LYS A 192 -13.06 2.62 1.09
CA LYS A 192 -13.34 4.06 1.16
C LYS A 192 -12.01 4.78 1.10
N GLU A 193 -11.92 5.77 0.21
CA GLU A 193 -10.80 6.70 0.21
C GLU A 193 -11.01 7.71 1.35
N ILE A 194 -10.03 7.80 2.24
CA ILE A 194 -9.95 8.80 3.30
C ILE A 194 -8.70 9.64 3.06
N SER A 195 -8.78 10.93 3.36
CA SER A 195 -7.60 11.79 3.39
C SER A 195 -6.98 11.71 4.76
N VAL A 196 -5.74 11.24 4.83
CA VAL A 196 -4.95 11.27 6.06
C VAL A 196 -4.11 12.53 6.06
N GLU A 197 -4.17 13.24 7.17
CA GLU A 197 -3.38 14.43 7.44
C GLU A 197 -2.02 13.99 7.99
N GLU A 198 -0.94 14.28 7.27
CA GLU A 198 0.43 14.08 7.75
C GLU A 198 1.22 15.39 7.67
N GLU A 199 2.09 15.60 8.65
CA GLU A 199 3.04 16.71 8.65
C GLU A 199 4.27 16.35 7.82
N THR A 200 4.71 17.23 6.91
CA THR A 200 5.90 17.02 6.08
C THR A 200 7.20 16.95 6.87
N GLY A 201 7.15 17.34 8.15
CA GLY A 201 8.30 17.54 9.00
C GLY A 201 9.01 18.86 8.72
N TYR A 202 9.95 19.21 9.60
CA TYR A 202 10.71 20.44 9.50
C TYR A 202 11.86 20.32 8.48
N ASN A 203 12.15 21.38 7.75
CA ASN A 203 13.36 21.46 6.95
C ASN A 203 14.58 21.71 7.85
N TYR A 204 15.27 20.61 8.20
CA TYR A 204 16.44 20.61 9.06
C TYR A 204 17.61 21.46 8.56
N SER A 205 17.65 21.79 7.26
CA SER A 205 18.70 22.64 6.68
C SER A 205 18.73 24.03 7.33
N TYR A 206 17.57 24.58 7.69
CA TYR A 206 17.48 25.85 8.39
C TYR A 206 18.06 25.77 9.82
N PHE A 207 17.82 24.67 10.52
CA PHE A 207 18.36 24.44 11.86
C PHE A 207 19.87 24.26 11.86
N TYR A 208 20.41 23.52 10.87
CA TYR A 208 21.86 23.40 10.69
C TYR A 208 22.52 24.74 10.36
N GLY A 209 21.89 25.54 9.49
CA GLY A 209 22.34 26.90 9.20
C GLY A 209 22.33 27.81 10.44
N ALA A 210 21.29 27.73 11.27
CA ALA A 210 21.21 28.48 12.52
C ALA A 210 22.31 28.07 13.51
N ALA A 211 22.51 26.76 13.72
CA ALA A 211 23.56 26.25 14.61
C ALA A 211 24.95 26.72 14.17
N PHE A 212 25.23 26.68 12.87
CA PHE A 212 26.48 27.18 12.30
C PHE A 212 26.71 28.67 12.60
N LEU A 213 25.68 29.51 12.44
CA LEU A 213 25.78 30.95 12.74
C LEU A 213 26.01 31.22 14.23
N VAL A 214 25.44 30.41 15.13
CA VAL A 214 25.68 30.51 16.58
C VAL A 214 27.14 30.21 16.90
N ILE A 215 27.71 29.15 16.31
CA ILE A 215 29.12 28.77 16.52
C ILE A 215 30.06 29.89 16.05
N ILE A 216 29.80 30.50 14.89
CA ILE A 216 30.58 31.64 14.40
C ILE A 216 30.46 32.84 15.35
N ALA A 217 29.25 33.16 15.82
CA ALA A 217 29.03 34.28 16.73
C ALA A 217 29.81 34.11 18.04
N LEU A 218 29.80 32.89 18.61
CA LEU A 218 30.59 32.54 19.79
C LEU A 218 32.10 32.64 19.51
N SER A 219 32.56 32.14 18.35
CA SER A 219 33.97 32.21 17.97
C SER A 219 34.48 33.65 17.86
N ILE A 220 33.68 34.56 17.29
CA ILE A 220 34.00 35.98 17.21
C ILE A 220 34.07 36.61 18.62
N LEU A 221 33.19 36.22 19.54
CA LEU A 221 33.24 36.68 20.94
C LEU A 221 34.56 36.25 21.62
N PHE A 222 35.00 35.00 21.42
CA PHE A 222 36.28 34.53 21.96
C PHE A 222 37.49 35.21 21.34
N ILE A 223 37.47 35.52 20.04
CA ILE A 223 38.54 36.27 19.37
C ILE A 223 38.59 37.74 19.85
N ARG A 224 37.42 38.35 20.11
CA ARG A 224 37.32 39.74 20.59
C ARG A 224 37.62 39.90 22.08
N MET A 225 37.59 38.85 22.89
CA MET A 225 38.22 38.89 24.21
C MET A 225 39.72 39.03 23.98
N SER A 226 40.19 40.26 23.95
CA SER A 226 41.60 40.59 23.82
C SER A 226 42.40 39.80 24.83
N LEU A 227 43.18 38.84 24.32
CA LEU A 227 44.34 38.35 25.05
C LEU A 227 45.12 39.59 25.44
N ASN A 228 45.19 39.91 26.73
CA ASN A 228 46.04 41.00 27.18
C ASN A 228 47.49 40.54 26.94
N ILE A 229 48.04 40.86 25.77
CA ILE A 229 49.34 40.40 25.27
C ILE A 229 50.45 40.72 26.28
N GLN A 230 50.29 41.82 27.02
CA GLN A 230 51.19 42.21 28.11
C GLN A 230 51.17 41.19 29.27
N ASN A 231 50.00 40.62 29.63
CA ASN A 231 49.91 39.54 30.62
C ASN A 231 50.60 38.25 30.12
N VAL A 232 50.58 38.00 28.82
CA VAL A 232 51.25 36.83 28.22
C VAL A 232 52.77 37.01 28.22
N ILE A 233 53.26 38.20 27.87
CA ILE A 233 54.70 38.54 27.94
C ILE A 233 55.19 38.44 29.41
N ASN A 234 54.46 39.02 30.35
CA ASN A 234 54.83 39.02 31.77
C ASN A 234 54.90 37.59 32.34
N LYS A 235 53.91 36.72 32.04
CA LYS A 235 53.93 35.31 32.48
C LYS A 235 55.09 34.49 31.91
N ASN A 236 55.55 34.82 30.72
CA ASN A 236 56.60 34.07 30.02
C ASN A 236 58.00 34.70 30.18
N SER A 237 58.11 35.77 30.97
CA SER A 237 59.38 36.46 31.23
C SER A 237 60.07 35.97 32.50
N ILE A 238 61.40 36.07 32.54
CA ILE A 238 62.24 35.79 33.71
C ILE A 238 62.75 37.13 34.25
N SER A 239 62.78 37.31 35.58
CA SER A 239 63.40 38.50 36.19
C SER A 239 64.92 38.48 36.02
N GLY A 240 65.51 39.57 35.54
CA GLY A 240 66.95 39.67 35.35
C GLY A 240 67.50 41.08 35.49
N SER A 241 68.81 41.22 35.28
CA SER A 241 69.52 42.49 35.36
C SER A 241 69.25 43.40 34.17
N LYS A 242 69.70 44.67 34.25
CA LYS A 242 69.60 45.62 33.14
C LYS A 242 70.29 45.09 31.87
N PRO A 243 69.80 45.48 30.68
CA PRO A 243 70.38 45.03 29.42
C PRO A 243 71.87 45.40 29.33
N PRO A 244 72.70 44.56 28.68
CA PRO A 244 74.13 44.79 28.57
C PRO A 244 74.42 46.11 27.84
N MET A 245 75.14 47.03 28.49
CA MET A 245 75.39 48.40 28.01
C MET A 245 76.25 48.50 26.74
N ASN A 246 76.90 47.41 26.33
CA ASN A 246 77.83 47.37 25.20
C ASN A 246 77.21 46.78 23.91
N ALA A 247 75.91 46.48 23.91
CA ALA A 247 75.20 45.87 22.79
C ALA A 247 74.39 46.91 21.99
N SER A 248 74.18 46.66 20.70
CA SER A 248 73.29 47.47 19.87
C SER A 248 71.83 47.25 20.29
N VAL A 249 71.10 48.33 20.60
CA VAL A 249 69.72 48.27 21.10
C VAL A 249 68.73 48.62 20.00
N ILE A 250 67.70 47.78 19.81
CA ILE A 250 66.55 48.04 18.94
C ILE A 250 65.30 48.16 19.81
N GLU A 251 64.69 49.33 19.81
CA GLU A 251 63.43 49.59 20.53
C GLU A 251 62.21 49.13 19.73
N ILE A 252 61.38 48.31 20.38
CA ILE A 252 60.13 47.81 19.83
C ILE A 252 58.98 48.55 20.49
N ARG A 253 58.12 49.16 19.68
CA ARG A 253 57.02 50.01 20.17
C ARG A 253 55.73 49.25 20.46
N LYS A 254 55.55 48.05 19.90
CA LYS A 254 54.31 47.27 20.01
C LYS A 254 54.54 45.94 20.71
N ALA A 255 53.71 45.64 21.72
CA ALA A 255 53.76 44.38 22.47
C ALA A 255 53.60 43.14 21.57
N GLU A 256 52.77 43.23 20.53
CA GLU A 256 52.56 42.16 19.54
C GLU A 256 53.84 41.78 18.80
N ASP A 257 54.61 42.80 18.39
CA ASP A 257 55.83 42.58 17.61
C ASP A 257 56.96 42.06 18.52
N PHE A 258 56.99 42.49 19.79
CA PHE A 258 57.89 41.89 20.78
C PHE A 258 57.55 40.42 21.04
N LEU A 259 56.27 40.06 21.20
CA LEU A 259 55.85 38.67 21.38
C LEU A 259 56.18 37.80 20.15
N LYS A 260 56.08 38.34 18.93
CA LYS A 260 56.51 37.63 17.71
C LYS A 260 58.01 37.34 17.74
N LEU A 261 58.83 38.29 18.17
CA LEU A 261 60.29 38.12 18.22
C LEU A 261 60.71 37.11 19.28
N ILE A 262 60.10 37.11 20.46
CA ILE A 262 60.28 36.06 21.49
C ILE A 262 60.04 34.67 20.86
N LYS A 263 58.92 34.51 20.14
CA LYS A 263 58.57 33.22 19.52
C LYS A 263 59.49 32.87 18.35
N GLN A 264 59.88 33.85 17.54
CA GLN A 264 60.71 33.67 16.36
C GLN A 264 62.12 33.22 16.72
N TYR A 265 62.73 33.86 17.72
CA TYR A 265 64.07 33.51 18.19
C TYR A 265 64.08 32.41 19.25
N ASN A 266 62.90 31.98 19.72
CA ASN A 266 62.74 30.99 20.80
C ASN A 266 63.51 31.37 22.08
N GLU A 267 63.62 32.67 22.34
CA GLU A 267 64.32 33.22 23.50
C GLU A 267 63.33 33.55 24.62
N LYS A 268 63.80 33.53 25.87
CA LYS A 268 62.98 33.98 27.01
C LYS A 268 63.18 35.47 27.25
N ALA A 269 62.08 36.21 27.33
CA ALA A 269 62.13 37.62 27.68
C ALA A 269 62.65 37.81 29.10
N VAL A 270 63.57 38.75 29.28
CA VAL A 270 64.08 39.17 30.58
C VAL A 270 63.36 40.45 30.99
N LYS A 271 62.75 40.43 32.17
CA LYS A 271 62.09 41.58 32.77
C LYS A 271 63.05 42.31 33.71
N CYS A 272 63.26 43.58 33.47
CA CYS A 272 63.98 44.49 34.35
C CYS A 272 63.10 45.72 34.61
N ASP A 273 62.68 45.92 35.85
CA ASP A 273 61.73 46.97 36.23
C ASP A 273 60.43 46.91 35.39
N ASN A 274 60.15 47.93 34.57
CA ASN A 274 59.00 48.00 33.66
C ASN A 274 59.33 47.60 32.22
N ASP A 275 60.58 47.25 31.94
CA ASP A 275 61.06 46.94 30.60
C ASP A 275 61.27 45.44 30.41
N TYR A 276 61.09 45.00 29.17
CA TYR A 276 61.33 43.63 28.74
C TYR A 276 62.35 43.63 27.62
N TYR A 277 63.33 42.74 27.67
CA TYR A 277 64.27 42.60 26.57
C TYR A 277 64.58 41.13 26.24
N ILE A 278 65.01 40.90 25.01
CA ILE A 278 65.67 39.66 24.59
C ILE A 278 67.02 40.00 23.98
N THR A 279 67.98 39.09 24.08
CA THR A 279 69.30 39.24 23.45
C THR A 279 69.48 38.13 22.44
N HIS A 280 69.73 38.48 21.19
CA HIS A 280 70.00 37.54 20.12
C HIS A 280 71.11 38.11 19.23
N ASP A 281 72.15 37.33 18.95
CA ASP A 281 73.30 37.74 18.11
C ASP A 281 73.88 39.13 18.47
N ASN A 282 74.12 39.38 19.76
CA ASN A 282 74.63 40.64 20.32
C ASN A 282 73.76 41.89 20.08
N ILE A 283 72.51 41.71 19.66
CA ILE A 283 71.49 42.77 19.56
C ILE A 283 70.51 42.61 20.72
N VAL A 284 70.22 43.72 21.41
CA VAL A 284 69.20 43.77 22.46
C VAL A 284 67.92 44.35 21.87
N TYR A 285 66.87 43.55 21.86
CA TYR A 285 65.54 43.99 21.48
C TYR A 285 64.78 44.40 22.74
N LEU A 286 64.51 45.69 22.89
CA LEU A 286 63.92 46.27 24.10
C LEU A 286 62.47 46.69 23.85
N TYR A 287 61.57 46.28 24.74
CA TYR A 287 60.18 46.70 24.78
C TYR A 287 59.91 47.37 26.13
N HIS A 288 59.61 48.66 26.09
CA HIS A 288 59.14 49.39 27.27
C HIS A 288 57.70 49.00 27.55
N GLY A 289 57.44 48.40 28.71
CA GLY A 289 56.08 48.14 29.15
C GLY A 289 55.32 49.46 29.27
N GLU A 290 54.09 49.51 28.76
CA GLU A 290 53.27 50.71 28.92
C GLU A 290 53.13 51.04 30.41
N ASN A 291 53.65 52.20 30.83
CA ASN A 291 53.39 52.74 32.15
C ASN A 291 51.89 53.00 32.25
N LYS A 292 51.25 52.46 33.30
CA LYS A 292 49.93 52.92 33.70
C LYS A 292 50.04 54.39 34.08
N VAL A 293 49.57 55.26 33.20
CA VAL A 293 48.97 56.55 33.59
C VAL A 293 47.47 56.35 33.59
#